data_AF-A0A7S2LIF7-F1
#
_entry.id   AF-A0A7S2LIF7-F1
#
_cell.length_a   1.000
_cell.length_b   1.000
_cell.length_c   1.000
_cell.angle_alpha   90.00
_cell.angle_beta   90.00
_cell.angle_gamma   90.00
#
_symmetry.space_group_name_H-M   'P 1'
#
loop_
_entity.id
_entity.type
_entity.pdbx_description
1 polymer ?
#
loop_
_entity_poly.entity_id
_entity_poly.type
_entity_poly.pdbx_seq_one_letter_code
_entity_poly.pdbx_strand_id
1 'polypeptide(L)'
;LEYYGGPVVVLADPALLEELFGRPDDFSKRLFKHSFLRWGAQGKGIFTTDDDEEIHDAAFRVLAPAFSLKSLQSYFGAIQAGTATLMGVLCRAAEAREAVDVHPLMSQYMFD
;
A
#
# COMPACT_ATOMS: atom_id res chain seq x y z
N LEU A 1 -0.14 -3.04 23.10
CA LEU A 1 -1.42 -2.59 22.51
C LEU A 1 -2.18 -1.60 23.41
N GLU A 2 -1.56 -1.05 24.47
CA GLU A 2 -2.21 -0.12 25.42
C GLU A 2 -1.96 1.38 25.12
N TYR A 3 -1.29 1.73 24.02
CA TYR A 3 -0.75 3.08 23.82
C TYR A 3 -1.79 4.19 23.57
N TYR A 4 -3.09 3.87 23.46
CA TYR A 4 -4.19 4.83 23.28
C TYR A 4 -5.37 4.68 24.26
N GLY A 5 -5.26 3.80 25.27
CA GLY A 5 -6.15 3.74 26.44
C GLY A 5 -7.62 3.39 26.23
N GLY A 6 -8.11 3.20 25.00
CA GLY A 6 -9.51 2.86 24.69
C GLY A 6 -9.72 1.42 24.21
N PRO A 7 -10.96 0.91 24.26
CA PRO A 7 -11.29 -0.39 23.69
C PRO A 7 -11.07 -0.38 22.17
N VAL A 8 -10.42 -1.43 21.65
CA VAL A 8 -10.31 -1.67 20.22
C VAL A 8 -11.59 -2.36 19.75
N VAL A 9 -12.28 -1.73 18.79
CA VAL A 9 -13.49 -2.29 18.17
C VAL A 9 -13.08 -2.94 16.84
N VAL A 10 -13.43 -4.22 16.67
CA VAL A 10 -13.24 -4.95 15.41
C VAL A 10 -14.59 -4.97 14.69
N LEU A 11 -14.63 -4.35 13.51
CA LEU A 11 -15.80 -4.31 12.65
C LEU A 11 -15.62 -5.28 11.48
N ALA A 12 -16.55 -6.23 11.35
CA ALA A 12 -16.53 -7.24 10.27
C ALA A 12 -17.88 -7.39 9.55
N ASP A 13 -18.88 -6.58 9.94
CA ASP A 13 -20.19 -6.56 9.29
C ASP A 13 -20.13 -5.68 8.02
N PRO A 14 -20.48 -6.20 6.83
CA PRO A 14 -20.42 -5.44 5.57
C PRO A 14 -21.28 -4.18 5.55
N ALA A 15 -22.49 -4.21 6.14
CA ALA A 15 -23.40 -3.07 6.13
C ALA A 15 -22.86 -1.94 7.03
N LEU A 16 -22.27 -2.30 8.17
CA LEU A 16 -21.62 -1.33 9.04
C LEU A 16 -20.32 -0.78 8.43
N LEU A 17 -19.57 -1.60 7.68
CA LEU A 17 -18.40 -1.13 6.93
C LEU A 17 -18.81 -0.11 5.87
N GLU A 18 -19.90 -0.37 5.13
CA GLU A 18 -20.44 0.59 4.16
C GLU A 18 -20.84 1.90 4.84
N GLU A 19 -21.52 1.85 5.99
CA GLU A 19 -21.85 3.06 6.77
C GLU A 19 -20.59 3.81 7.20
N LEU A 20 -19.58 3.10 7.71
CA LEU A 20 -18.32 3.70 8.17
C LEU A 20 -17.61 4.43 7.03
N PHE A 21 -17.49 3.80 5.86
CA PHE A 21 -16.86 4.42 4.68
C PHE A 21 -17.70 5.55 4.08
N GLY A 22 -19.02 5.56 4.30
CA GLY A 22 -19.91 6.66 3.92
C GLY A 22 -19.81 7.90 4.81
N ARG A 23 -19.10 7.82 5.94
CA ARG A 23 -19.00 8.88 6.96
C ARG A 23 -17.54 9.27 7.26
N PRO A 24 -16.77 9.74 6.26
CA PRO A 24 -15.34 10.01 6.41
C PRO A 24 -15.01 11.12 7.43
N ASP A 25 -15.91 12.08 7.64
CA ASP A 25 -15.73 13.15 8.63
C ASP A 25 -15.78 12.61 10.07
N ASP A 26 -16.59 11.57 10.30
CA ASP A 26 -16.74 10.89 11.59
C ASP A 26 -15.64 9.83 11.78
N PHE A 27 -15.32 9.09 10.73
CA PHE A 27 -14.39 7.95 10.74
C PHE A 27 -13.18 8.20 9.83
N SER A 28 -12.30 9.09 10.26
CA SER A 28 -11.02 9.37 9.59
C SER A 28 -9.83 8.71 10.29
N LYS A 29 -8.76 8.52 9.55
CA LYS A 29 -7.49 7.99 10.06
C LYS A 29 -6.79 9.07 10.89
N ARG A 30 -6.80 8.90 12.21
CA ARG A 30 -6.27 9.89 13.19
C ARG A 30 -5.29 9.35 14.22
N LEU A 31 -5.03 8.04 14.19
CA LEU A 31 -4.23 7.34 15.19
C LEU A 31 -2.98 6.69 14.58
N PHE A 32 -2.71 6.89 13.29
CA PHE A 32 -1.55 6.28 12.66
C PHE A 32 -0.26 7.01 13.02
N LYS A 33 -0.33 8.30 13.38
CA LYS A 33 0.83 9.11 13.79
C LYS A 33 1.55 8.62 15.06
N HIS A 34 0.94 7.76 15.86
CA HIS A 34 1.60 7.11 17.00
C HIS A 34 1.76 5.59 16.81
N SER A 35 1.62 5.10 15.57
CA SER A 35 2.06 3.75 15.21
C SER A 35 3.59 3.64 15.25
N PHE A 36 4.10 2.44 15.53
CA PHE A 36 5.54 2.16 15.45
C PHE A 36 6.11 2.40 14.05
N LEU A 37 5.28 2.31 12.99
CA LEU A 37 5.69 2.56 11.61
C LEU A 37 6.04 4.03 11.39
N ARG A 38 5.26 4.94 11.99
CA ARG A 38 5.55 6.38 11.95
C ARG A 38 6.90 6.71 12.60
N TRP A 39 7.22 6.07 13.71
CA TRP A 39 8.45 6.35 14.46
C TRP A 39 9.67 5.58 13.92
N GLY A 40 9.47 4.34 13.47
CA GLY A 40 10.52 3.44 13.03
C GLY A 40 11.02 3.71 11.60
N ALA A 41 10.14 4.13 10.69
CA ALA A 41 10.51 4.38 9.30
C ALA A 41 10.99 5.83 9.03
N GLN A 42 10.98 6.71 10.04
CA GLN A 42 11.20 8.18 9.92
C GLN A 42 10.38 8.87 8.80
N GLY A 43 9.38 8.19 8.25
CA GLY A 43 8.68 8.65 7.05
C GLY A 43 7.49 9.53 7.41
N LYS A 44 7.47 10.75 6.88
CA LYS A 44 6.28 11.61 6.78
C LYS A 44 5.51 11.38 5.47
N GLY A 45 5.44 10.12 5.02
CA GLY A 45 4.78 9.75 3.77
C GLY A 45 3.27 9.66 3.93
N ILE A 46 2.54 9.75 2.82
CA ILE A 46 1.07 9.72 2.78
C ILE A 46 0.46 8.52 3.52
N PHE A 47 1.14 7.37 3.50
CA PHE A 47 0.70 6.17 4.21
C PHE A 47 0.83 6.28 5.75
N THR A 48 1.78 7.03 6.28
CA THR A 48 2.04 7.11 7.73
C THR A 48 1.49 8.37 8.38
N THR A 49 1.07 9.36 7.58
CA THR A 49 0.39 10.57 8.04
C THR A 49 -1.11 10.32 8.23
N ASP A 50 -1.71 11.00 9.19
CA ASP A 50 -3.15 11.03 9.43
C ASP A 50 -3.85 12.07 8.53
N ASP A 51 -5.16 11.90 8.35
CA ASP A 51 -5.98 12.73 7.45
C ASP A 51 -6.07 14.20 7.92
N ASP A 52 -5.83 14.43 9.22
CA ASP A 52 -5.85 15.76 9.86
C ASP A 52 -4.50 16.50 9.77
N GLU A 53 -3.46 15.87 9.22
CA GLU A 53 -2.13 16.49 9.09
C GLU A 53 -1.98 17.21 7.74
N GLU A 54 -1.54 18.47 7.73
CA GLU A 54 -1.32 19.26 6.49
C GLU A 54 -0.41 18.57 5.48
N ILE A 55 0.57 17.82 5.97
CA ILE A 55 1.51 17.03 5.15
C ILE A 55 0.82 15.90 4.38
N HIS A 56 -0.29 15.35 4.90
CA HIS A 56 -1.09 14.35 4.21
C HIS A 56 -1.80 14.99 3.01
N ASP A 57 -2.49 16.11 3.22
CA ASP A 57 -3.20 16.82 2.14
C ASP A 57 -2.23 17.31 1.05
N ALA A 58 -1.10 17.88 1.45
CA ALA A 58 -0.06 18.29 0.53
C ALA A 58 0.46 17.13 -0.33
N ALA A 59 0.72 15.96 0.28
CA ALA A 59 1.15 14.77 -0.45
C ALA A 59 0.04 14.23 -1.35
N PHE A 60 -1.20 14.15 -0.87
CA PHE A 60 -2.34 13.65 -1.64
C PHE A 60 -2.60 14.51 -2.88
N ARG A 61 -2.57 15.84 -2.74
CA ARG A 61 -2.77 16.78 -3.86
C ARG A 61 -1.75 16.61 -4.97
N VAL A 62 -0.50 16.29 -4.63
CA VAL A 62 0.58 16.08 -5.60
C VAL A 62 0.52 14.68 -6.21
N LEU A 63 0.27 13.66 -5.39
CA LEU A 63 0.37 12.26 -5.81
C LEU A 63 -0.91 11.74 -6.48
N ALA A 64 -2.09 12.16 -6.06
CA ALA A 64 -3.35 11.65 -6.61
C ALA A 64 -3.45 11.79 -8.14
N PRO A 65 -3.04 12.92 -8.78
CA PRO A 65 -3.00 13.00 -10.24
C PRO A 65 -1.99 12.07 -10.91
N ALA A 66 -0.86 11.79 -10.25
CA ALA A 66 0.18 10.88 -10.75
C ALA A 66 -0.28 9.42 -10.79
N PHE A 67 -1.26 9.06 -9.96
CA PHE A 67 -1.88 7.73 -9.93
C PHE A 67 -3.25 7.66 -10.61
N SER A 68 -3.60 8.64 -11.45
CA SER A 68 -4.81 8.57 -12.29
C SER A 68 -4.70 7.46 -13.34
N LEU A 69 -5.84 6.92 -13.81
CA LEU A 69 -5.88 5.90 -14.87
C LEU A 69 -5.07 6.29 -16.11
N LYS A 70 -5.07 7.58 -16.47
CA LYS A 70 -4.28 8.10 -17.60
C LYS A 70 -2.78 8.06 -17.29
N SER A 71 -2.38 8.49 -16.11
CA SER A 71 -0.99 8.50 -15.68
C SER A 71 -0.43 7.08 -15.50
N LEU A 72 -1.26 6.13 -15.07
CA LEU A 72 -0.87 4.72 -14.91
C LEU A 72 -0.36 4.08 -16.21
N GLN A 73 -0.85 4.54 -17.37
CA GLN A 73 -0.36 4.05 -18.67
C GLN A 73 1.13 4.34 -18.88
N SER A 74 1.67 5.39 -18.25
CA SER A 74 3.09 5.71 -18.33
C SER A 74 3.98 4.68 -17.61
N TYR A 75 3.43 3.96 -16.62
CA TYR A 75 4.16 2.91 -15.91
C TYR A 75 4.13 1.56 -16.62
N PHE A 76 3.25 1.35 -17.61
CA PHE A 76 3.12 0.05 -18.29
C PHE A 76 4.41 -0.42 -18.95
N GLY A 77 5.23 0.49 -19.49
CA GLY A 77 6.52 0.10 -20.07
C GLY A 77 7.46 -0.51 -19.04
N ALA A 78 7.54 0.10 -17.85
CA ALA A 78 8.37 -0.42 -16.75
C ALA A 78 7.83 -1.75 -16.22
N ILE A 79 6.51 -1.84 -16.00
CA ILE A 79 5.85 -3.08 -15.55
C ILE A 79 6.08 -4.20 -16.57
N GLN A 80 5.96 -3.92 -17.87
CA GLN A 80 6.18 -4.91 -18.92
C GLN A 80 7.63 -5.40 -18.93
N ALA A 81 8.60 -4.49 -18.78
CA ALA A 81 10.02 -4.85 -18.71
C ALA A 81 10.33 -5.74 -17.50
N GLY A 82 9.85 -5.37 -16.30
CA GLY A 82 10.01 -6.20 -15.10
C GLY A 82 9.34 -7.57 -15.24
N THR A 83 8.14 -7.59 -15.83
CA THR A 83 7.40 -8.84 -16.07
C THR A 83 8.16 -9.76 -17.03
N ALA A 84 8.77 -9.21 -18.08
CA ALA A 84 9.58 -9.99 -19.01
C ALA A 84 10.80 -10.62 -18.32
N THR A 85 11.45 -9.90 -17.40
CA THR A 85 12.55 -10.45 -16.58
C THR A 85 12.06 -11.60 -15.69
N LEU A 86 10.92 -11.40 -15.00
CA LEU A 86 10.29 -12.44 -14.17
C LEU A 86 9.96 -13.70 -14.99
N MET A 87 9.35 -13.51 -16.17
CA MET A 87 9.05 -14.61 -17.08
C MET A 87 10.31 -15.37 -17.49
N GLY A 88 11.40 -14.67 -17.80
CA GLY A 88 12.67 -15.30 -18.14
C GLY A 88 13.22 -16.20 -17.03
N VAL A 89 13.06 -15.79 -15.76
CA VAL A 89 13.45 -16.60 -14.60
C VAL A 89 12.60 -17.88 -14.53
N LEU A 90 11.28 -17.74 -14.65
CA LEU A 90 10.35 -18.87 -14.57
C LEU A 90 10.53 -19.87 -15.73
N CYS A 91 10.75 -19.38 -16.96
CA CYS A 91 11.01 -20.25 -18.11
C CYS A 91 12.28 -21.10 -17.92
N ARG A 92 13.38 -20.50 -17.43
CA ARG A 92 14.62 -21.24 -17.15
C ARG A 92 14.43 -22.31 -16.09
N ALA A 93 13.72 -21.99 -15.00
CA ALA A 93 13.41 -22.95 -13.96
C ALA A 93 12.52 -24.10 -14.49
N ALA A 94 11.55 -23.78 -15.35
CA ALA A 94 10.70 -24.79 -15.98
C ALA A 94 11.50 -25.74 -16.90
N GLU A 95 12.40 -25.21 -17.73
CA GLU A 95 13.31 -26.00 -18.58
C GLU A 95 14.21 -26.93 -17.75
N ALA A 96 14.73 -26.42 -16.62
CA ALA A 96 15.54 -27.18 -15.68
C ALA A 96 14.72 -28.14 -14.79
N ARG A 97 13.38 -28.06 -14.83
CA ARG A 97 12.44 -28.76 -13.93
C ARG A 97 12.74 -28.50 -12.44
N GLU A 98 13.16 -27.28 -12.14
CA GLU A 98 13.45 -26.83 -10.78
C GLU A 98 12.20 -26.27 -10.10
N ALA A 99 12.07 -26.55 -8.81
CA ALA A 99 11.04 -25.91 -7.99
C ALA A 99 11.47 -24.48 -7.66
N VAL A 100 10.53 -23.54 -7.80
CA VAL A 100 10.76 -22.12 -7.48
C VAL A 100 9.90 -21.75 -6.29
N ASP A 101 10.52 -21.11 -5.30
CA ASP A 101 9.76 -20.42 -4.25
C ASP A 101 9.25 -19.09 -4.81
N VAL A 102 7.93 -19.02 -4.98
CA VAL A 102 7.25 -17.89 -5.61
C VAL A 102 7.24 -16.66 -4.70
N HIS A 103 7.19 -16.84 -3.38
CA HIS A 103 7.09 -15.71 -2.45
C HIS A 103 8.28 -14.74 -2.53
N PRO A 104 9.55 -15.18 -2.38
CA PRO A 104 10.70 -14.29 -2.49
C PRO A 104 10.85 -13.72 -3.91
N LEU A 105 10.54 -14.51 -4.94
CA LEU A 105 10.63 -14.07 -6.33
C LEU A 105 9.64 -12.93 -6.63
N MET A 106 8.38 -13.08 -6.22
CA MET A 106 7.36 -12.05 -6.40
C MET A 106 7.65 -10.82 -5.55
N SER A 107 8.19 -11.00 -4.35
CA SER A 107 8.60 -9.87 -3.50
C SER A 107 9.67 -9.03 -4.21
N GLN A 108 10.71 -9.67 -4.75
CA GLN A 108 11.76 -8.98 -5.51
C GLN A 108 11.18 -8.25 -6.73
N TYR A 109 10.34 -8.94 -7.51
CA TYR A 109 9.68 -8.34 -8.68
C TYR A 109 8.84 -7.09 -8.34
N MET A 110 8.16 -7.07 -7.20
CA MET A 110 7.35 -5.91 -6.79
C MET A 110 8.20 -4.74 -6.24
N PHE A 111 9.46 -4.99 -5.87
CA PHE A 111 10.39 -3.96 -5.42
C PHE A 111 11.23 -3.35 -6.55
N ASP A 112 11.45 -4.11 -7.63
CA ASP A 112 12.19 -3.69 -8.84
C ASP A 112 11.33 -2.79 -9.76
#